data_AF-A0A8T4FS52-F1
#
_entry.id   AF-A0A8T4FS52-F1
#
_cell.length_a   1.000
_cell.length_b   1.000
_cell.length_c   1.000
_cell.angle_alpha   90.00
_cell.angle_beta   90.00
_cell.angle_gamma   90.00
#
_symmetry.space_group_name_H-M   'P 1'
#
loop_
_entity.id
_entity.type
_entity.pdbx_description
1 polymer ?
#
loop_
_entity_poly.entity_id
_entity_poly.type
_entity_poly.pdbx_seq_one_letter_code
_entity_poly.pdbx_strand_id
1 'polypeptide(L)'
;MSTSSQGSYRQIAKTLDVHPSTLIQRIKNLESRGIIRGYRANVDYMKLGFEFMGVVNVSASDVVAVQEAIAGIPQVVSVFDVTGDSDCMAWIACVDREEFSAVVKRINSIEGVTRTNTSVIMDIKKDPFEYVPPILRGLRLCFIVAPE
;
A
#
# COMPACT_ATOMS: atom_id res chain seq x y z
N MET A 1 14.73 1.83 18.72
CA MET A 1 13.32 2.22 18.53
C MET A 1 12.53 0.94 18.37
N SER A 2 11.46 0.70 19.14
CA SER A 2 10.72 -0.57 19.05
C SER A 2 9.90 -0.63 17.77
N THR A 3 10.16 -1.67 16.99
CA THR A 3 9.79 -1.87 15.58
C THR A 3 8.69 -2.93 15.42
N SER A 4 7.86 -3.17 16.43
CA SER A 4 6.89 -4.26 16.40
C SER A 4 5.46 -3.77 16.66
N SER A 5 4.55 -4.07 15.72
CA SER A 5 3.10 -4.06 15.94
C SER A 5 2.66 -5.16 16.92
N GLN A 6 3.50 -6.17 17.12
CA GLN A 6 3.28 -7.31 18.00
C GLN A 6 3.85 -6.96 19.38
N GLY A 7 2.99 -6.52 20.29
CA GLY A 7 3.32 -6.23 21.67
C GLY A 7 2.08 -5.76 22.42
N SER A 8 1.95 -6.15 23.69
CA SER A 8 0.87 -5.61 24.52
C SER A 8 1.02 -4.09 24.65
N TYR A 9 -0.09 -3.35 24.77
CA TYR A 9 -0.04 -1.91 25.03
C TYR A 9 0.85 -1.55 26.22
N ARG A 10 0.98 -2.46 27.20
CA ARG A 10 1.87 -2.31 28.35
C ARG A 10 3.35 -2.29 27.96
N GLN A 11 3.78 -3.18 27.07
CA GLN A 11 5.17 -3.21 26.58
C GLN A 11 5.48 -1.97 25.75
N ILE A 12 4.57 -1.59 24.86
CA ILE A 12 4.72 -0.40 24.01
C ILE A 12 4.78 0.86 24.88
N ALA A 13 3.88 1.00 25.86
CA ALA A 13 3.85 2.12 26.78
C ALA A 13 5.15 2.26 27.60
N LYS A 14 5.72 1.13 28.03
CA LYS A 14 7.01 1.11 28.74
C LYS A 14 8.15 1.64 27.86
N THR A 15 8.22 1.22 26.59
CA THR A 15 9.28 1.69 25.66
C THR A 15 9.15 3.17 25.33
N LEU A 16 7.91 3.68 25.30
CA LEU A 16 7.62 5.08 24.96
C LEU A 16 7.65 6.03 26.15
N ASP A 17 7.86 5.50 27.36
CA ASP A 17 7.81 6.21 28.63
C ASP A 17 6.48 6.97 28.82
N VAL A 18 5.37 6.24 28.67
CA VAL A 18 4.02 6.75 28.88
C VAL A 18 3.17 5.77 29.69
N HIS A 19 2.14 6.27 30.36
CA HIS A 19 1.19 5.39 31.05
C HIS A 19 0.35 4.58 30.03
N PRO A 20 0.07 3.28 30.26
CA PRO A 20 -0.69 2.45 29.31
C PRO A 20 -2.06 3.00 28.93
N SER A 21 -2.80 3.59 29.87
CA SER A 21 -4.10 4.20 29.58
C SER A 21 -3.98 5.40 28.62
N THR A 22 -2.92 6.21 28.76
CA THR A 22 -2.62 7.33 27.87
C THR A 22 -2.33 6.85 26.45
N LEU A 23 -1.56 5.77 26.30
CA LEU A 23 -1.28 5.17 25.00
C LEU A 23 -2.57 4.68 24.32
N ILE A 24 -3.41 3.94 25.05
CA ILE A 24 -4.68 3.41 24.53
C ILE A 24 -5.59 4.55 24.08
N GLN A 25 -5.71 5.62 24.89
CA GLN A 25 -6.55 6.76 24.55
C GLN A 25 -6.07 7.49 23.29
N ARG A 26 -4.75 7.62 23.11
CA ARG A 26 -4.16 8.22 21.90
C ARG A 26 -4.46 7.38 20.66
N ILE A 27 -4.27 6.07 20.73
CA ILE A 27 -4.54 5.15 19.61
C ILE A 27 -6.01 5.23 19.22
N LYS A 28 -6.94 5.11 20.19
CA LYS A 28 -8.38 5.24 19.95
C LYS A 28 -8.75 6.57 19.30
N ASN A 29 -8.11 7.68 19.70
CA ASN A 29 -8.35 8.98 19.08
C ASN A 29 -7.89 9.03 17.62
N LEU A 30 -6.76 8.40 17.29
CA LEU A 30 -6.29 8.34 15.91
C LEU A 30 -7.15 7.43 15.03
N GLU A 31 -7.63 6.31 15.58
CA GLU A 31 -8.58 5.42 14.92
C GLU A 31 -9.92 6.13 14.68
N SER A 32 -10.47 6.81 15.69
CA SER A 32 -11.74 7.54 15.56
C SER A 32 -11.67 8.70 14.57
N ARG A 33 -10.46 9.24 14.34
CA ARG A 33 -10.20 10.28 13.34
C ARG A 33 -9.86 9.72 11.95
N GLY A 34 -9.80 8.40 11.78
CA GLY A 34 -9.42 7.75 10.53
C GLY A 34 -7.96 7.95 10.12
N ILE A 35 -7.10 8.39 11.05
CA ILE A 35 -5.65 8.52 10.83
C ILE A 35 -5.03 7.13 10.86
N ILE A 36 -5.39 6.31 11.87
CA ILE A 36 -5.14 4.87 11.83
C ILE A 36 -6.35 4.23 11.16
N ARG A 37 -6.15 3.68 9.97
CA ARG A 37 -7.22 3.02 9.19
C ARG A 37 -7.25 1.51 9.38
N GLY A 38 -6.26 0.94 10.05
CA GLY A 38 -6.18 -0.48 10.34
C GLY A 38 -4.76 -0.93 10.64
N TYR A 39 -4.64 -2.21 10.97
CA TYR A 39 -3.39 -2.89 11.30
C TYR A 39 -3.19 -4.03 10.31
N ARG A 40 -2.04 -4.05 9.64
CA ARG A 40 -1.72 -5.05 8.62
C ARG A 40 -0.28 -5.50 8.80
N ALA A 41 0.01 -6.73 8.43
CA ALA A 41 1.40 -7.16 8.29
C ALA A 41 2.03 -6.39 7.12
N ASN A 42 3.25 -5.91 7.31
CA ASN A 42 4.07 -5.50 6.18
C ASN A 42 4.67 -6.78 5.58
N VAL A 43 4.41 -7.02 4.30
CA VAL A 43 4.68 -8.31 3.65
C VAL A 43 5.63 -8.08 2.49
N ASP A 44 6.70 -8.85 2.47
CA ASP A 44 7.62 -8.93 1.35
C ASP A 44 7.01 -9.83 0.28
N TYR A 45 6.44 -9.22 -0.76
CA TYR A 45 5.81 -9.93 -1.87
C TYR A 45 6.79 -10.84 -2.62
N MET A 46 8.05 -10.43 -2.78
CA MET A 46 9.06 -11.25 -3.47
C MET A 46 9.31 -12.55 -2.69
N LYS A 47 9.42 -12.48 -1.36
CA LYS A 47 9.58 -13.67 -0.51
C LYS A 47 8.35 -14.58 -0.47
N LEU A 48 7.17 -14.07 -0.87
CA LEU A 48 5.96 -14.86 -1.04
C LEU A 48 5.81 -15.48 -2.44
N GLY A 49 6.78 -15.27 -3.33
CA GLY A 49 6.74 -15.81 -4.70
C GLY A 49 5.97 -14.94 -5.70
N PHE A 50 5.74 -13.66 -5.38
CA PHE A 50 5.23 -12.69 -6.38
C PHE A 50 6.39 -12.15 -7.21
N GLU A 51 6.87 -12.96 -8.15
CA GLU A 51 8.09 -12.67 -8.91
C GLU A 51 7.89 -11.63 -10.02
N PHE A 52 6.64 -11.34 -10.40
CA PHE A 52 6.32 -10.38 -11.46
C PHE A 52 5.48 -9.23 -10.94
N MET A 53 6.12 -8.08 -10.74
CA MET A 53 5.47 -6.83 -10.37
C MET A 53 5.62 -5.79 -11.47
N GLY A 54 4.67 -4.85 -11.54
CA GLY A 54 4.72 -3.82 -12.57
C GLY A 54 3.81 -2.64 -12.27
N VAL A 55 4.05 -1.58 -13.03
CA VAL A 55 3.24 -0.37 -13.05
C VAL A 55 2.57 -0.26 -14.41
N VAL A 56 1.26 -0.16 -14.43
CA VAL A 56 0.45 0.06 -15.63
C VAL A 56 -0.08 1.48 -15.60
N ASN A 57 0.46 2.34 -16.46
CA ASN A 57 -0.11 3.64 -16.75
C ASN A 57 -1.27 3.46 -17.72
N VAL A 58 -2.41 4.08 -17.44
CA VAL A 58 -3.67 3.91 -18.16
C VAL A 58 -4.21 5.28 -18.54
N SER A 59 -4.47 5.47 -19.84
CA SER A 59 -5.28 6.59 -20.35
C SER A 59 -6.71 6.10 -20.55
N ALA A 60 -7.70 6.89 -20.13
CA ALA A 60 -9.09 6.48 -20.11
C ALA A 60 -10.03 7.58 -20.63
N SER A 61 -11.07 7.19 -21.38
CA SER A 61 -12.15 8.10 -21.78
C SER A 61 -13.16 8.32 -20.65
N ASP A 62 -13.30 7.35 -19.75
CA ASP A 62 -14.04 7.47 -18.49
C ASP A 62 -13.10 7.06 -17.34
N VAL A 63 -12.43 8.04 -16.77
CA VAL A 63 -11.37 7.84 -15.77
C VAL A 63 -11.92 7.16 -14.51
N VAL A 64 -13.09 7.59 -14.03
CA VAL A 64 -13.65 7.11 -12.76
C VAL A 64 -14.08 5.64 -12.90
N ALA A 65 -14.84 5.30 -13.94
CA ALA A 65 -15.29 3.93 -14.15
C ALA A 65 -14.12 2.95 -14.35
N VAL A 66 -13.11 3.38 -15.13
CA VAL A 66 -11.90 2.57 -15.35
C VAL A 66 -11.12 2.37 -14.04
N GLN A 67 -10.92 3.41 -13.24
CA GLN A 67 -10.22 3.30 -11.95
C GLN A 67 -10.93 2.32 -10.99
N GLU A 68 -12.26 2.39 -10.89
CA GLU A 68 -13.04 1.47 -10.05
C GLU A 68 -12.93 0.02 -10.55
N ALA A 69 -13.01 -0.19 -11.87
CA ALA A 69 -12.86 -1.51 -12.48
C ALA A 69 -11.46 -2.11 -12.23
N ILE A 70 -10.40 -1.31 -12.35
CA ILE A 70 -9.03 -1.73 -12.04
C ILE A 70 -8.89 -2.04 -10.55
N ALA A 71 -9.45 -1.21 -9.67
CA ALA A 71 -9.39 -1.42 -8.21
C ALA A 71 -10.06 -2.74 -7.77
N GLY A 72 -10.99 -3.28 -8.56
CA GLY A 72 -11.60 -4.59 -8.34
C GLY A 72 -10.75 -5.80 -8.75
N ILE A 73 -9.58 -5.61 -9.35
CA ILE A 73 -8.70 -6.71 -9.77
C ILE A 73 -7.81 -7.14 -8.59
N PRO A 74 -7.84 -8.41 -8.14
CA PRO A 74 -7.12 -8.86 -6.94
C PRO A 74 -5.61 -8.64 -6.96
N GLN A 75 -4.98 -8.73 -8.13
CA GLN A 75 -3.55 -8.56 -8.33
C GLN A 75 -3.12 -7.08 -8.32
N VAL A 76 -4.07 -6.14 -8.30
CA VAL A 76 -3.77 -4.71 -8.19
C VAL A 76 -3.53 -4.36 -6.73
N VAL A 77 -2.29 -4.00 -6.43
CA VAL A 77 -1.84 -3.55 -5.10
C VAL A 77 -2.37 -2.15 -4.79
N SER A 78 -2.37 -1.26 -5.78
CA SER A 78 -2.86 0.11 -5.64
C SER A 78 -3.21 0.72 -7.00
N VAL A 79 -4.16 1.65 -6.98
CA VAL A 79 -4.56 2.48 -8.12
C VAL A 79 -4.45 3.93 -7.70
N PHE A 80 -3.84 4.75 -8.55
CA PHE A 80 -3.62 6.16 -8.30
C PHE A 80 -4.24 6.98 -9.43
N ASP A 81 -5.01 7.98 -9.05
CA ASP A 81 -5.35 9.10 -9.92
C ASP A 81 -4.13 10.02 -10.03
N VAL A 82 -3.69 10.30 -11.25
CA VAL A 82 -2.40 10.96 -11.49
C VAL A 82 -2.53 12.05 -12.54
N THR A 83 -1.78 13.13 -12.34
CA THR A 83 -1.57 14.15 -13.37
C THR A 83 -0.37 13.77 -14.22
N GLY A 84 -0.51 13.71 -15.55
CA GLY A 84 0.59 13.40 -16.46
C GLY A 84 0.11 12.94 -17.82
N ASP A 85 0.91 12.13 -18.51
CA ASP A 85 0.58 11.58 -19.84
C ASP A 85 -0.47 10.43 -19.79
N SER A 86 -0.97 10.13 -18.61
CA SER A 86 -1.97 9.10 -18.33
C SER A 86 -2.85 9.58 -17.18
N ASP A 87 -4.07 9.04 -17.11
CA ASP A 87 -5.08 9.46 -16.14
C ASP A 87 -5.04 8.59 -14.87
N CYS A 88 -4.47 7.40 -14.97
CA CYS A 88 -4.41 6.43 -13.90
C CYS A 88 -3.08 5.66 -13.90
N MET A 89 -2.59 5.29 -12.73
CA MET A 89 -1.44 4.40 -12.55
C MET A 89 -1.82 3.26 -11.62
N ALA A 90 -1.63 2.01 -12.06
CA ALA A 90 -1.90 0.82 -11.26
C ALA A 90 -0.61 0.06 -10.95
N TRP A 91 -0.33 -0.20 -9.68
CA TRP A 91 0.72 -1.12 -9.27
C TRP A 91 0.13 -2.53 -9.14
N ILE A 92 0.67 -3.48 -9.89
CA ILE A 92 0.27 -4.88 -9.88
C ILE A 92 1.39 -5.78 -9.34
N ALA A 93 1.00 -6.83 -8.63
CA ALA A 93 1.88 -7.90 -8.17
C ALA A 93 1.26 -9.26 -8.53
N CYS A 94 2.03 -10.08 -9.22
CA CYS A 94 1.60 -11.38 -9.74
C CYS A 94 2.62 -12.45 -9.39
N VAL A 95 2.16 -13.70 -9.27
CA VAL A 95 3.02 -14.85 -8.92
C VAL A 95 4.00 -15.19 -10.03
N ASP A 96 3.58 -15.01 -11.29
CA ASP A 96 4.40 -15.33 -12.45
C ASP A 96 4.07 -14.44 -13.66
N ARG A 97 4.81 -14.66 -14.75
CA ARG A 97 4.65 -13.95 -16.01
C ARG A 97 3.29 -14.17 -16.67
N GLU A 98 2.70 -15.35 -16.51
CA GLU A 98 1.44 -15.71 -17.16
C GLU A 98 0.28 -14.95 -16.52
N GLU A 99 0.23 -14.93 -15.18
CA GLU A 99 -0.71 -14.13 -14.42
C GLU A 99 -0.51 -12.63 -14.72
N PHE A 100 0.73 -12.14 -14.73
CA PHE A 100 1.04 -10.75 -15.08
C PHE A 100 0.48 -10.35 -16.45
N SER A 101 0.73 -11.19 -17.47
CA SER A 101 0.21 -10.98 -18.83
C SER A 101 -1.31 -10.99 -18.87
N ALA A 102 -1.95 -11.88 -18.11
CA ALA A 102 -3.41 -11.96 -18.02
C ALA A 102 -4.00 -10.71 -17.35
N VAL A 103 -3.39 -10.21 -16.28
CA VAL A 103 -3.81 -9.00 -15.57
C VAL A 103 -3.68 -7.76 -16.47
N VAL A 104 -2.55 -7.60 -17.16
CA VAL A 104 -2.37 -6.48 -18.10
C VAL A 104 -3.40 -6.53 -19.23
N LYS A 105 -3.65 -7.70 -19.81
CA LYS A 105 -4.71 -7.87 -20.83
C LYS A 105 -6.10 -7.57 -20.28
N ARG A 106 -6.37 -7.97 -19.04
CA ARG A 106 -7.63 -7.67 -18.36
C ARG A 106 -7.82 -6.17 -18.20
N ILE A 107 -6.79 -5.45 -17.75
CA ILE A 107 -6.81 -3.98 -17.66
C ILE A 107 -7.05 -3.36 -19.05
N ASN A 108 -6.32 -3.80 -20.07
CA ASN A 108 -6.47 -3.28 -21.45
C ASN A 108 -7.87 -3.50 -22.03
N SER A 109 -8.63 -4.48 -21.54
CA SER A 109 -9.96 -4.84 -22.05
C SER A 109 -11.09 -4.15 -21.28
N ILE A 110 -10.78 -3.35 -20.25
CA ILE A 110 -11.78 -2.58 -19.52
C ILE A 110 -12.36 -1.52 -20.46
N GLU A 111 -13.69 -1.44 -20.51
CA GLU A 111 -14.37 -0.41 -21.29
C GLU A 111 -13.94 0.99 -20.84
N GLY A 112 -13.62 1.85 -21.81
CA GLY A 112 -13.10 3.19 -21.56
C GLY A 112 -11.58 3.28 -21.48
N VAL A 113 -10.83 2.16 -21.41
CA VAL A 113 -9.37 2.19 -21.55
C VAL A 113 -9.00 2.51 -23.01
N THR A 114 -8.22 3.57 -23.21
CA THR A 114 -7.81 4.04 -24.54
C THR A 114 -6.35 3.71 -24.84
N ARG A 115 -5.49 3.68 -23.82
CA ARG A 115 -4.07 3.34 -23.95
C ARG A 115 -3.53 2.82 -22.63
N THR A 116 -2.59 1.88 -22.71
CA THR A 116 -1.78 1.50 -21.56
C THR A 116 -0.30 1.53 -21.88
N ASN A 117 0.52 1.80 -20.85
CA ASN A 117 1.96 1.67 -20.89
C ASN A 117 2.42 0.95 -19.62
N THR A 118 3.01 -0.24 -19.79
CA THR A 118 3.40 -1.11 -18.68
C THR A 118 4.91 -1.11 -18.49
N SER A 119 5.36 -0.90 -17.26
CA SER A 119 6.75 -1.07 -16.83
C SER A 119 6.84 -2.21 -15.83
N VAL A 120 7.80 -3.12 -16.03
CA VAL A 120 8.10 -4.18 -15.05
C VAL A 120 8.99 -3.58 -13.95
N ILE A 121 8.64 -3.85 -12.70
CA ILE A 121 9.45 -3.45 -11.55
C ILE A 121 10.57 -4.47 -11.40
N MET A 122 11.80 -4.03 -11.60
CA MET A 122 12.99 -4.90 -11.48
C MET A 122 13.47 -5.02 -10.04
N ASP A 123 13.29 -3.96 -9.24
CA ASP A 123 13.72 -3.92 -7.86
C ASP A 123 12.96 -2.81 -7.10
N ILE A 124 12.63 -3.07 -5.84
CA ILE A 124 12.00 -2.10 -4.93
C ILE A 124 13.08 -1.67 -3.94
N LYS A 125 13.63 -0.47 -4.16
CA LYS A 125 14.66 0.09 -3.26
C LYS A 125 14.10 0.56 -1.91
N LYS A 126 12.80 0.82 -1.85
CA LYS A 126 12.10 1.29 -0.66
C LYS A 126 10.62 0.98 -0.78
N ASP A 127 10.07 0.28 0.20
CA ASP A 127 8.65 -0.04 0.22
C ASP A 127 7.82 1.15 0.78
N PRO A 128 6.63 1.45 0.22
CA PRO A 128 5.81 2.57 0.69
C PRO A 128 5.30 2.40 2.13
N PHE A 129 5.15 1.17 2.64
CA PHE A 129 4.77 0.92 4.03
C PHE A 129 5.90 1.26 5.02
N GLU A 130 7.12 1.53 4.56
CA GLU A 130 8.21 2.01 5.41
C GLU A 130 8.12 3.51 5.74
N TYR A 131 7.31 4.29 5.01
CA TYR A 131 7.21 5.72 5.26
C TYR A 131 6.33 6.04 6.48
N VAL A 132 6.98 6.52 7.54
CA VAL A 132 6.28 7.10 8.71
C VAL A 132 6.40 8.63 8.70
N PRO A 133 5.28 9.37 8.49
CA PRO A 133 5.24 10.83 8.54
C PRO A 133 5.85 11.41 9.84
N PRO A 134 6.61 12.52 9.78
CA PRO A 134 7.21 13.15 10.96
C PRO A 134 6.20 13.54 12.04
N ILE A 135 4.99 13.99 11.65
CA ILE A 135 3.91 14.35 12.58
C ILE A 135 3.50 13.18 13.48
N LEU A 136 3.65 11.95 12.98
CA LEU A 136 3.38 10.72 13.71
C LEU A 136 4.53 10.32 14.63
N ARG A 137 5.78 10.72 14.33
CA ARG A 137 6.94 10.52 15.20
C ARG A 137 6.85 11.36 16.48
N GLY A 138 6.30 12.57 16.39
CA GLY A 138 6.08 13.47 17.52
C GLY A 138 5.06 12.93 18.54
N LEU A 139 4.15 12.06 18.12
CA LEU A 139 3.17 11.42 19.01
C LEU A 139 3.78 10.30 19.88
N ARG A 140 5.08 10.00 19.68
CA ARG A 140 5.77 8.82 20.23
C ARG A 140 4.97 7.54 20.00
N LEU A 141 4.16 7.47 18.95
CA LEU A 141 3.49 6.24 18.59
C LEU A 141 4.44 5.52 17.65
N CYS A 142 4.94 4.35 18.05
CA CYS A 142 5.68 3.48 17.15
C CYS A 142 4.71 3.05 16.06
N PHE A 143 4.75 3.71 14.91
CA PHE A 143 4.07 3.22 13.74
C PHE A 143 4.85 2.04 13.18
N ILE A 144 4.05 1.05 12.87
CA ILE A 144 4.38 -0.31 12.47
C ILE A 144 5.19 -0.24 11.18
N VAL A 145 6.50 -0.38 11.31
CA VAL A 145 7.37 -0.78 10.22
C VAL A 145 8.17 -1.93 10.78
N ALA A 146 8.10 -3.08 10.10
CA ALA A 146 8.86 -4.26 10.46
C ALA A 146 10.35 -3.87 10.66
N PRO A 147 11.05 -4.42 11.66
CA PRO A 147 12.50 -4.38 11.66
C PRO A 147 13.04 -5.44 10.69
N GLU A 148 14.27 -5.21 10.26
CA GLU A 148 15.16 -6.12 9.53
C GLU A 148 15.02 -7.61 9.90
#